data_AF-A0AAW2XLF6-F1
#
_entry.id   AF-A0AAW2XLF6-F1
#
_cell.length_a   1.000
_cell.length_b   1.000
_cell.length_c   1.000
_cell.angle_alpha   90.00
_cell.angle_beta   90.00
_cell.angle_gamma   90.00
#
_symmetry.space_group_name_H-M   'P 1'
#
loop_
_entity.id
_entity.type
_entity.pdbx_description
1 polymer ?
#
loop_
_entity_poly.entity_id
_entity_poly.type
_entity_poly.pdbx_seq_one_letter_code
_entity_poly.pdbx_strand_id
1 'polypeptide(L)'
;SNPEEDPVILWISGGPGCSGLSTLLLEVGTIIIDYANSKGGRTALKLNEYGWTKAANIIFIDQPAGAGYSYTKTLESSLTNDTTAARQTYDFLRKWFINHPKYLENPLYIFGESYGGILVPLVVNEICNGAEARDKPVLNMKGYGLGNPITDTFADVNEKYHMLTEWDSCQINYIRQSHFFCSHIISDEQTFCRSDLFKDCETIKELGNQKETLQLAKVNCHGNYVTIDPDNDLCLDALKKINQCLDRIAKAQISEPWCPESLATKKQDVWSSYMSSFEENSINTLQSVVAHRKKEWCREDNVRLLHTWANDKFVQKALNVREGPIIPWTRCNISLSRNIPGPNGIIPYIKDVASTVSYHQKFTHKRLRVLIFSGDHDMLAPHISTKMDRVPQSTD
;
A
#
# COMPACT_ATOMS: atom_id res chain seq x y z
N SER A 1 27.45 -3.65 3.82
CA SER A 1 26.95 -3.34 5.17
C SER A 1 28.03 -3.59 6.19
N ASN A 2 28.11 -2.70 7.18
CA ASN A 2 28.78 -2.94 8.46
C ASN A 2 27.71 -2.91 9.56
N PRO A 3 27.09 -4.05 9.92
CA PRO A 3 25.96 -4.08 10.85
C PRO A 3 26.20 -3.38 12.20
N GLU A 4 27.44 -3.31 12.68
CA GLU A 4 27.76 -2.65 13.96
C GLU A 4 27.70 -1.12 13.89
N GLU A 5 27.93 -0.53 12.71
CA GLU A 5 27.92 0.92 12.49
C GLU A 5 26.70 1.39 11.70
N ASP A 6 26.15 0.50 10.87
CA ASP A 6 25.01 0.78 9.99
C ASP A 6 23.76 1.16 10.81
N PRO A 7 22.94 2.10 10.32
CA PRO A 7 21.73 2.52 11.00
C PRO A 7 20.74 1.36 11.21
N VAL A 8 19.91 1.49 12.24
CA VAL A 8 18.74 0.62 12.46
C VAL A 8 17.51 1.31 11.88
N ILE A 9 16.78 0.59 11.02
CA ILE A 9 15.51 1.01 10.46
C ILE A 9 14.41 0.10 11.02
N LEU A 10 13.39 0.68 11.65
CA LEU A 10 12.11 -0.01 11.84
C LEU A 10 11.24 0.26 10.61
N TRP A 11 10.77 -0.79 9.93
CA TRP A 11 9.88 -0.66 8.77
C TRP A 11 8.44 -1.03 9.13
N ILE A 12 7.52 -0.09 8.93
CA ILE A 12 6.09 -0.22 9.18
C ILE A 12 5.33 -0.24 7.84
N SER A 13 4.87 -1.42 7.42
CA SER A 13 3.98 -1.53 6.27
C SER A 13 2.59 -0.96 6.58
N GLY A 14 1.89 -0.49 5.54
CA GLY A 14 0.61 0.19 5.67
C GLY A 14 -0.60 -0.73 5.83
N GLY A 15 -1.66 -0.43 5.07
CA GLY A 15 -2.97 -1.11 5.14
C GLY A 15 -4.06 -0.21 5.71
N PRO A 16 -4.26 -0.15 7.06
CA PRO A 16 -3.47 -0.80 8.11
C PRO A 16 -3.61 -2.34 8.13
N GLY A 17 -2.66 -3.02 8.79
CA GLY A 17 -2.68 -4.47 8.97
C GLY A 17 -1.93 -5.28 7.91
N CYS A 18 -1.11 -4.63 7.08
CA CYS A 18 -0.21 -5.30 6.16
C CYS A 18 1.09 -5.74 6.85
N SER A 19 1.61 -6.90 6.45
CA SER A 19 2.76 -7.55 7.05
C SER A 19 4.09 -6.96 6.55
N GLY A 20 5.00 -6.69 7.48
CA GLY A 20 6.38 -6.27 7.17
C GLY A 20 7.18 -7.33 6.40
N LEU A 21 6.79 -8.61 6.53
CA LEU A 21 7.36 -9.69 5.74
C LEU A 21 7.15 -9.49 4.23
N SER A 22 6.06 -8.81 3.85
CA SER A 22 5.80 -8.50 2.45
C SER A 22 6.82 -7.51 1.88
N THR A 23 7.16 -6.46 2.63
CA THR A 23 8.23 -5.54 2.25
C THR A 23 9.59 -6.22 2.16
N LEU A 24 9.88 -7.16 3.07
CA LEU A 24 11.12 -7.94 2.98
C LEU A 24 11.23 -8.65 1.62
N LEU A 25 10.16 -9.31 1.16
CA LEU A 25 10.20 -10.22 0.00
C LEU A 25 9.75 -9.63 -1.33
N LEU A 26 9.14 -8.44 -1.31
CA LEU A 26 8.59 -7.78 -2.51
C LEU A 26 9.22 -6.43 -2.80
N GLU A 27 9.96 -5.85 -1.85
CA GLU A 27 10.41 -4.45 -1.94
C GLU A 27 11.91 -4.31 -1.60
N VAL A 28 12.23 -3.90 -0.37
CA VAL A 28 13.57 -3.40 0.00
C VAL A 28 14.43 -4.40 0.77
N GLY A 29 13.95 -5.63 1.00
CA GLY A 29 14.69 -6.64 1.74
C GLY A 29 15.87 -7.26 1.00
N THR A 30 16.63 -8.11 1.70
CA THR A 30 17.81 -8.83 1.16
C THR A 30 17.47 -9.86 0.09
N ILE A 31 16.26 -10.43 0.16
CA ILE A 31 15.80 -11.53 -0.68
C ILE A 31 14.44 -11.16 -1.24
N ILE A 32 14.18 -11.52 -2.49
CA ILE A 32 12.91 -11.28 -3.16
C ILE A 32 12.41 -12.54 -3.85
N ILE A 33 11.12 -12.55 -4.18
CA ILE A 33 10.52 -13.64 -4.93
C ILE A 33 11.10 -13.72 -6.34
N ASP A 34 11.52 -14.93 -6.71
CA ASP A 34 11.96 -15.25 -8.06
C ASP A 34 10.80 -15.89 -8.84
N TYR A 35 9.94 -15.04 -9.39
CA TYR A 35 8.75 -15.46 -10.13
C TYR A 35 9.08 -16.45 -11.25
N ALA A 36 10.09 -16.14 -12.07
CA ALA A 36 10.46 -16.92 -13.25
C ALA A 36 10.88 -18.36 -12.90
N ASN A 37 11.48 -18.55 -11.73
CA ASN A 37 11.96 -19.84 -11.23
C ASN A 37 11.01 -20.51 -10.24
N SER A 38 9.90 -19.86 -9.87
CA SER A 38 8.88 -20.45 -9.00
C SER A 38 8.00 -21.41 -9.81
N LYS A 39 8.04 -22.70 -9.47
CA LYS A 39 7.36 -23.78 -10.22
C LYS A 39 6.84 -24.86 -9.28
N GLY A 40 5.79 -25.57 -9.70
CA GLY A 40 5.27 -26.75 -8.99
C GLY A 40 4.80 -26.47 -7.56
N GLY A 41 4.25 -25.27 -7.31
CA GLY A 41 3.80 -24.85 -5.97
C GLY A 41 4.91 -24.44 -5.01
N ARG A 42 6.18 -24.42 -5.46
CA ARG A 42 7.32 -23.94 -4.68
C ARG A 42 7.70 -22.53 -5.10
N THR A 43 7.76 -21.63 -4.13
CA THR A 43 8.28 -20.28 -4.31
C THR A 43 9.80 -20.29 -4.23
N ALA A 44 10.45 -19.87 -5.32
CA ALA A 44 11.88 -19.64 -5.37
C ALA A 44 12.19 -18.21 -4.88
N LEU A 45 13.33 -18.04 -4.22
CA LEU A 45 13.83 -16.75 -3.74
C LEU A 45 15.19 -16.48 -4.34
N LYS A 46 15.48 -15.21 -4.61
CA LYS A 46 16.80 -14.74 -5.07
C LYS A 46 17.26 -13.54 -4.25
N LEU A 47 18.55 -13.25 -4.29
CA LEU A 47 19.10 -12.04 -3.66
C LEU A 47 18.56 -10.79 -4.36
N ASN A 48 18.28 -9.76 -3.56
CA ASN A 48 17.93 -8.44 -4.05
C ASN A 48 19.20 -7.60 -4.22
N GLU A 49 19.56 -7.31 -5.47
CA GLU A 49 20.72 -6.47 -5.78
C GLU A 49 20.55 -5.02 -5.29
N TYR A 50 19.31 -4.59 -5.02
CA TYR A 50 18.98 -3.24 -4.56
C TYR A 50 18.46 -3.21 -3.12
N GLY A 51 18.62 -4.31 -2.37
CA GLY A 51 18.15 -4.41 -0.99
C GLY A 51 18.78 -3.34 -0.09
N TRP A 52 17.94 -2.64 0.68
CA TRP A 52 18.38 -1.58 1.60
C TRP A 52 19.21 -2.13 2.76
N THR A 53 19.11 -3.43 3.03
CA THR A 53 19.94 -4.15 4.00
C THR A 53 21.44 -4.12 3.68
N LYS A 54 21.83 -3.67 2.46
CA LYS A 54 23.22 -3.38 2.12
C LYS A 54 23.80 -2.17 2.86
N ALA A 55 22.94 -1.27 3.35
CA ALA A 55 23.30 -0.01 4.01
C ALA A 55 22.63 0.20 5.38
N ALA A 56 21.81 -0.75 5.87
CA ALA A 56 21.10 -0.64 7.12
C ALA A 56 20.78 -2.00 7.75
N ASN A 57 20.62 -2.03 9.07
CA ASN A 57 19.95 -3.11 9.78
C ASN A 57 18.45 -2.82 9.78
N ILE A 58 17.62 -3.72 9.24
CA ILE A 58 16.17 -3.45 9.09
C ILE A 58 15.35 -4.43 9.93
N ILE A 59 14.47 -3.89 10.75
CA ILE A 59 13.43 -4.61 11.51
C ILE A 59 12.13 -4.47 10.73
N PHE A 60 11.69 -5.54 10.06
CA PHE A 60 10.37 -5.60 9.44
C PHE A 60 9.36 -6.08 10.50
N ILE A 61 8.44 -5.21 10.89
CA ILE A 61 7.46 -5.51 11.94
C ILE A 61 6.09 -5.82 11.33
N ASP A 62 5.48 -6.92 11.81
CA ASP A 62 4.06 -7.17 11.63
C ASP A 62 3.30 -6.43 12.74
N GLN A 63 2.61 -5.35 12.38
CA GLN A 63 1.80 -4.57 13.33
C GLN A 63 0.53 -4.02 12.66
N PRO A 64 -0.55 -3.81 13.42
CA PRO A 64 -0.74 -4.19 14.82
C PRO A 64 -0.93 -5.71 14.97
N ALA A 65 -1.26 -6.19 16.17
CA ALA A 65 -1.65 -7.58 16.35
C ALA A 65 -2.83 -7.95 15.43
N GLY A 66 -2.72 -9.08 14.74
CA GLY A 66 -3.59 -9.50 13.65
C GLY A 66 -2.98 -9.32 12.25
N ALA A 67 -1.92 -8.53 12.10
CA ALA A 67 -1.15 -8.44 10.86
C ALA A 67 -0.15 -9.61 10.75
N GLY A 68 -0.08 -10.25 9.58
CA GLY A 68 0.87 -11.33 9.31
C GLY A 68 0.89 -12.43 10.40
N TYR A 69 2.02 -12.59 11.09
CA TYR A 69 2.15 -13.54 12.20
C TYR A 69 1.88 -12.94 13.60
N SER A 70 1.66 -11.64 13.72
CA SER A 70 1.34 -11.01 14.99
C SER A 70 -0.08 -11.37 15.41
N TYR A 71 -0.28 -11.81 16.66
CA TYR A 71 -1.58 -12.29 17.14
C TYR A 71 -1.81 -11.94 18.62
N THR A 72 -3.07 -12.03 19.05
CA THR A 72 -3.46 -11.97 20.45
C THR A 72 -4.14 -13.27 20.87
N LYS A 73 -4.25 -13.50 22.18
CA LYS A 73 -4.94 -14.68 22.72
C LYS A 73 -6.45 -14.47 22.86
N THR A 74 -6.90 -13.22 22.90
CA THR A 74 -8.31 -12.84 23.11
C THR A 74 -8.74 -11.81 22.08
N LEU A 75 -10.04 -11.83 21.75
CA LEU A 75 -10.65 -10.86 20.83
C LEU A 75 -10.51 -9.43 21.36
N GLU A 76 -10.75 -9.21 22.65
CA GLU A 76 -10.62 -7.90 23.29
C GLU A 76 -9.22 -7.30 23.08
N SER A 77 -8.16 -8.10 23.24
CA SER A 77 -6.80 -7.61 23.01
C SER A 77 -6.47 -7.36 21.53
N SER A 78 -7.24 -7.92 20.59
CA SER A 78 -7.06 -7.63 19.15
C SER A 78 -7.68 -6.31 18.71
N LEU A 79 -8.55 -5.72 19.54
CA LEU A 79 -9.14 -4.42 19.26
C LEU A 79 -8.09 -3.34 19.48
N THR A 80 -7.91 -2.47 18.49
CA THR A 80 -6.88 -1.43 18.54
C THR A 80 -7.28 -0.20 17.73
N ASN A 81 -6.43 0.81 17.74
CA ASN A 81 -6.57 2.05 16.97
C ASN A 81 -5.18 2.61 16.60
N ASP A 82 -5.10 3.72 15.88
CA ASP A 82 -3.83 4.28 15.43
C ASP A 82 -2.91 4.61 16.62
N THR A 83 -3.46 5.27 17.64
CA THR A 83 -2.67 5.69 18.83
C THR A 83 -2.19 4.51 19.67
N THR A 84 -3.01 3.47 19.84
CA THR A 84 -2.64 2.25 20.57
C THR A 84 -1.64 1.42 19.78
N ALA A 85 -1.82 1.27 18.46
CA ALA A 85 -0.87 0.58 17.60
C ALA A 85 0.51 1.25 17.61
N ALA A 86 0.55 2.58 17.58
CA ALA A 86 1.79 3.35 17.69
C ALA A 86 2.51 3.12 19.04
N ARG A 87 1.76 3.18 20.16
CA ARG A 87 2.31 2.91 21.49
C ARG A 87 2.84 1.48 21.63
N GLN A 88 2.09 0.49 21.14
CA GLN A 88 2.53 -0.92 21.15
C GLN A 88 3.77 -1.14 20.28
N THR A 89 3.88 -0.44 19.16
CA THR A 89 5.07 -0.46 18.30
C THR A 89 6.29 0.14 19.00
N TYR A 90 6.12 1.25 19.73
CA TYR A 90 7.15 1.83 20.58
C TYR A 90 7.59 0.88 21.71
N ASP A 91 6.64 0.22 22.39
CA ASP A 91 6.91 -0.78 23.42
C ASP A 91 7.70 -1.98 22.87
N PHE A 92 7.33 -2.46 21.68
CA PHE A 92 8.09 -3.48 20.97
C PHE A 92 9.52 -3.02 20.71
N LEU A 93 9.70 -1.82 20.16
CA LEU A 93 11.01 -1.30 19.79
C LEU A 93 11.93 -1.16 21.02
N ARG A 94 11.42 -0.65 22.14
CA ARG A 94 12.16 -0.61 23.41
C ARG A 94 12.61 -1.99 23.87
N LYS A 95 11.68 -2.96 23.89
CA LYS A 95 11.99 -4.35 24.28
C LYS A 95 13.00 -4.99 23.33
N TRP A 96 12.93 -4.66 22.03
CA TRP A 96 13.90 -5.11 21.06
C TRP A 96 15.30 -4.59 21.37
N PHE A 97 15.46 -3.29 21.68
CA PHE A 97 16.76 -2.72 22.07
C PHE A 97 17.28 -3.22 23.43
N ILE A 98 16.39 -3.55 24.37
CA ILE A 98 16.78 -4.23 25.62
C ILE A 98 17.40 -5.61 25.31
N ASN A 99 16.80 -6.35 24.39
CA ASN A 99 17.28 -7.67 23.99
C ASN A 99 18.46 -7.64 23.00
N HIS A 100 18.69 -6.50 22.33
CA HIS A 100 19.77 -6.30 21.37
C HIS A 100 20.58 -5.03 21.68
N PRO A 101 21.20 -4.94 22.87
CA PRO A 101 21.84 -3.70 23.35
C PRO A 101 23.00 -3.23 22.48
N LYS A 102 23.63 -4.14 21.71
CA LYS A 102 24.69 -3.81 20.75
C LYS A 102 24.28 -2.80 19.67
N TYR A 103 22.98 -2.69 19.38
CA TYR A 103 22.48 -1.74 18.39
C TYR A 103 22.04 -0.39 18.99
N LEU A 104 22.12 -0.22 20.31
CA LEU A 104 21.53 0.95 20.99
C LEU A 104 22.18 2.27 20.56
N GLU A 105 23.48 2.24 20.25
CA GLU A 105 24.24 3.40 19.79
C GLU A 105 24.03 3.67 18.28
N ASN A 106 23.50 2.71 17.52
CA ASN A 106 23.28 2.88 16.09
C ASN A 106 22.23 3.97 15.81
N PRO A 107 22.40 4.78 14.76
CA PRO A 107 21.36 5.72 14.34
C PRO A 107 20.04 5.00 14.06
N LEU A 108 18.96 5.38 14.76
CA LEU A 108 17.64 4.84 14.56
C LEU A 108 16.82 5.70 13.59
N TYR A 109 16.17 5.05 12.63
CA TYR A 109 15.14 5.64 11.79
C TYR A 109 13.87 4.82 11.79
N ILE A 110 12.73 5.50 11.65
CA ILE A 110 11.43 4.86 11.49
C ILE A 110 10.97 5.10 10.05
N PHE A 111 10.71 4.03 9.31
CA PHE A 111 10.22 4.08 7.95
C PHE A 111 8.85 3.44 7.85
N GLY A 112 8.05 3.90 6.89
CA GLY A 112 6.80 3.24 6.55
C GLY A 112 6.27 3.68 5.20
N GLU A 113 5.25 2.96 4.74
CA GLU A 113 4.60 3.20 3.46
C GLU A 113 3.08 3.20 3.54
N SER A 114 2.41 3.86 2.59
CA SER A 114 0.93 3.91 2.54
C SER A 114 0.36 4.44 3.86
N TYR A 115 -0.51 3.69 4.54
CA TYR A 115 -1.04 4.04 5.87
C TYR A 115 0.05 4.20 6.96
N GLY A 116 1.29 3.79 6.68
CA GLY A 116 2.47 4.16 7.46
C GLY A 116 2.65 5.67 7.61
N GLY A 117 2.10 6.49 6.70
CA GLY A 117 2.04 7.96 6.84
C GLY A 117 1.26 8.45 8.07
N ILE A 118 0.33 7.64 8.59
CA ILE A 118 -0.34 7.89 9.88
C ILE A 118 0.50 7.31 11.02
N LEU A 119 0.91 6.05 10.92
CA LEU A 119 1.52 5.33 12.05
C LEU A 119 2.94 5.78 12.37
N VAL A 120 3.78 6.09 11.38
CA VAL A 120 5.17 6.49 11.60
C VAL A 120 5.25 7.78 12.40
N PRO A 121 4.55 8.88 12.05
CA PRO A 121 4.56 10.09 12.88
C PRO A 121 4.10 9.85 14.33
N LEU A 122 3.10 8.99 14.54
CA LEU A 122 2.64 8.63 15.88
C LEU A 122 3.74 7.88 16.66
N VAL A 123 4.40 6.89 16.05
CA VAL A 123 5.53 6.17 16.68
C VAL A 123 6.69 7.10 16.98
N VAL A 124 7.03 8.01 16.06
CA VAL A 124 8.07 9.03 16.29
C VAL A 124 7.70 9.93 17.47
N ASN A 125 6.44 10.30 17.61
CA ASN A 125 5.96 11.08 18.76
C ASN A 125 6.11 10.32 20.08
N GLU A 126 5.75 9.04 20.12
CA GLU A 126 5.95 8.18 21.30
C GLU A 126 7.43 8.08 21.69
N ILE A 127 8.33 7.91 20.71
CA ILE A 127 9.79 7.90 20.94
C ILE A 127 10.27 9.24 21.52
N CYS A 128 9.80 10.37 20.96
CA CYS A 128 10.16 11.70 21.46
C CYS A 128 9.68 11.93 22.89
N ASN A 129 8.43 11.57 23.19
CA ASN A 129 7.84 11.71 24.52
C ASN A 129 8.59 10.82 25.52
N GLY A 130 8.94 9.60 25.13
CA GLY A 130 9.74 8.68 25.94
C GLY A 130 11.13 9.24 26.26
N ALA A 131 11.78 9.88 25.30
CA ALA A 131 13.07 10.55 25.52
C ALA A 131 12.94 11.72 26.52
N GLU A 132 11.88 12.52 26.42
CA GLU A 132 11.58 13.62 27.36
C GLU A 132 11.27 13.10 28.77
N ALA A 133 10.51 12.00 28.86
CA ALA A 133 10.21 11.28 30.11
C ALA A 133 11.40 10.48 30.67
N ARG A 134 12.51 10.38 29.91
CA ARG A 134 13.71 9.60 30.25
C ARG A 134 13.45 8.10 30.40
N ASP A 135 12.52 7.57 29.61
CA ASP A 135 12.31 6.14 29.47
C ASP A 135 13.61 5.42 29.08
N LYS A 136 13.82 4.24 29.65
CA LYS A 136 14.99 3.40 29.33
C LYS A 136 14.60 2.21 28.43
N PRO A 137 15.38 1.88 27.39
CA PRO A 137 16.53 2.64 26.91
C PRO A 137 16.11 3.91 26.15
N VAL A 138 16.95 4.95 26.20
CA VAL A 138 16.75 6.15 25.36
C VAL A 138 17.21 5.78 23.95
N LEU A 139 16.33 5.91 22.97
CA LEU A 139 16.60 5.48 21.59
C LEU A 139 17.36 6.57 20.82
N ASN A 140 18.40 6.20 20.06
CA ASN A 140 19.22 7.13 19.27
C ASN A 140 18.53 7.58 17.96
N MET A 141 17.34 8.16 18.09
CA MET A 141 16.50 8.57 16.97
C MET A 141 17.13 9.70 16.15
N LYS A 142 17.30 9.49 14.85
CA LYS A 142 17.88 10.47 13.91
C LYS A 142 16.92 10.99 12.85
N GLY A 143 15.82 10.29 12.59
CA GLY A 143 14.90 10.70 11.53
C GLY A 143 13.85 9.66 11.18
N TYR A 144 12.97 10.00 10.24
CA TYR A 144 11.97 9.08 9.73
C TYR A 144 11.79 9.26 8.22
N GLY A 145 11.25 8.23 7.58
CA GLY A 145 11.00 8.23 6.15
C GLY A 145 9.62 7.68 5.80
N LEU A 146 9.03 8.21 4.73
CA LEU A 146 7.68 7.88 4.29
C LEU A 146 7.68 7.65 2.77
N GLY A 147 7.27 6.46 2.34
CA GLY A 147 7.09 6.09 0.93
C GLY A 147 5.62 6.05 0.55
N ASN A 148 5.20 6.81 -0.46
CA ASN A 148 3.81 6.87 -0.91
C ASN A 148 2.81 7.01 0.27
N PRO A 149 3.01 7.97 1.19
CA PRO A 149 2.26 7.98 2.44
C PRO A 149 0.83 8.50 2.25
N ILE A 150 -0.06 8.00 3.11
CA ILE A 150 -1.30 8.68 3.47
C ILE A 150 -1.03 9.42 4.79
N THR A 151 -0.92 10.74 4.75
CA THR A 151 -0.73 11.64 5.89
C THR A 151 -2.03 12.32 6.30
N ASP A 152 -3.02 12.39 5.41
CA ASP A 152 -4.36 12.89 5.66
C ASP A 152 -5.40 12.01 4.94
N THR A 153 -6.21 11.30 5.73
CA THR A 153 -7.16 10.30 5.22
C THR A 153 -8.26 10.88 4.33
N PHE A 154 -8.50 12.19 4.38
CA PHE A 154 -9.42 12.89 3.50
C PHE A 154 -8.68 13.50 2.31
N ALA A 155 -7.67 14.34 2.57
CA ALA A 155 -7.00 15.12 1.53
C ALA A 155 -6.29 14.22 0.51
N ASP A 156 -5.54 13.21 0.95
CA ASP A 156 -4.81 12.32 0.03
C ASP A 156 -5.76 11.55 -0.91
N VAL A 157 -6.90 11.10 -0.38
CA VAL A 157 -7.91 10.38 -1.17
C VAL A 157 -8.65 11.32 -2.12
N ASN A 158 -8.81 12.58 -1.74
CA ASN A 158 -9.41 13.62 -2.59
C ASN A 158 -8.48 13.97 -3.75
N GLU A 159 -7.17 14.05 -3.50
CA GLU A 159 -6.16 14.40 -4.50
C GLU A 159 -6.04 13.39 -5.64
N LYS A 160 -6.44 12.13 -5.46
CA LYS A 160 -6.44 11.16 -6.59
C LYS A 160 -7.24 11.67 -7.80
N TYR A 161 -8.32 12.42 -7.57
CA TYR A 161 -9.13 12.99 -8.64
C TYR A 161 -8.49 14.24 -9.24
N HIS A 162 -7.76 15.02 -8.44
CA HIS A 162 -6.96 16.15 -8.93
C HIS A 162 -5.83 15.68 -9.84
N MET A 163 -5.16 14.57 -9.50
CA MET A 163 -4.13 13.93 -10.31
C MET A 163 -4.64 13.56 -11.71
N LEU A 164 -5.86 13.00 -11.80
CA LEU A 164 -6.50 12.70 -13.09
C LEU A 164 -6.71 13.93 -13.96
N THR A 165 -6.77 15.12 -13.35
CA THR A 165 -6.99 16.37 -14.07
C THR A 165 -5.73 16.99 -14.64
N GLU A 166 -4.59 16.58 -14.13
CA GLU A 166 -3.28 16.92 -14.68
C GLU A 166 -2.87 15.97 -15.82
N TRP A 167 -3.51 14.79 -15.91
CA TRP A 167 -3.25 13.84 -16.98
C TRP A 167 -3.92 14.27 -18.28
N ASP A 168 -3.15 14.27 -19.36
CA ASP A 168 -3.72 14.43 -20.69
C ASP A 168 -4.51 13.16 -21.08
N SER A 169 -5.54 13.34 -21.90
CA SER A 169 -6.27 12.29 -22.60
C SER A 169 -5.35 11.25 -23.24
N CYS A 170 -4.16 11.66 -23.71
CA CYS A 170 -3.15 10.76 -24.27
C CYS A 170 -2.48 9.85 -23.21
N GLN A 171 -2.30 10.31 -21.97
CA GLN A 171 -1.74 9.50 -20.87
C GLN A 171 -2.77 8.48 -20.38
N ILE A 172 -4.03 8.89 -20.24
CA ILE A 172 -5.15 7.99 -19.87
C ILE A 172 -5.35 6.93 -20.96
N ASN A 173 -5.26 7.32 -22.24
CA ASN A 173 -5.34 6.41 -23.37
C ASN A 173 -4.10 5.53 -23.52
N TYR A 174 -2.89 6.03 -23.25
CA TYR A 174 -1.66 5.23 -23.24
C TYR A 174 -1.74 4.14 -22.18
N ILE A 175 -2.12 4.49 -20.94
CA ILE A 175 -2.36 3.53 -19.85
C ILE A 175 -3.38 2.48 -20.29
N ARG A 176 -4.48 2.87 -20.95
CA ARG A 176 -5.49 1.91 -21.42
C ARG A 176 -5.03 1.05 -22.61
N GLN A 177 -4.30 1.62 -23.56
CA GLN A 177 -3.81 0.94 -24.76
C GLN A 177 -2.67 -0.02 -24.45
N SER A 178 -1.77 0.32 -23.53
CA SER A 178 -0.77 -0.62 -23.00
C SER A 178 -1.42 -1.83 -22.33
N HIS A 179 -2.65 -1.69 -21.82
CA HIS A 179 -3.38 -2.75 -21.11
C HIS A 179 -4.35 -3.56 -21.98
N PHE A 180 -4.67 -3.10 -23.21
CA PHE A 180 -5.39 -3.91 -24.20
C PHE A 180 -4.44 -4.70 -25.12
N PHE A 181 -3.17 -4.27 -25.21
CA PHE A 181 -2.13 -4.87 -26.04
C PHE A 181 -1.17 -5.77 -25.25
N CYS A 182 -1.74 -6.81 -24.63
CA CYS A 182 -0.96 -7.88 -24.01
C CYS A 182 -1.45 -9.26 -24.47
N SER A 183 -1.93 -9.33 -25.72
CA SER A 183 -2.17 -10.62 -26.38
C SER A 183 -1.80 -10.69 -27.85
N HIS A 184 -1.44 -9.59 -28.51
CA HIS A 184 -1.10 -9.58 -29.93
C HIS A 184 -0.01 -8.55 -30.20
N ILE A 185 1.21 -9.01 -30.49
CA ILE A 185 2.06 -8.59 -31.62
C ILE A 185 3.52 -8.99 -31.33
N ILE A 186 3.97 -9.91 -32.17
CA ILE A 186 5.37 -10.21 -32.47
C ILE A 186 5.85 -9.13 -33.46
N SER A 187 7.11 -8.70 -33.29
CA SER A 187 7.97 -7.97 -34.24
C SER A 187 7.44 -6.64 -34.80
N ASP A 188 7.82 -5.52 -34.20
CA ASP A 188 8.83 -4.60 -34.77
C ASP A 188 8.81 -3.28 -33.99
N GLU A 189 10.01 -2.80 -33.68
CA GLU A 189 10.23 -1.46 -33.11
C GLU A 189 9.77 -0.38 -34.11
N GLN A 190 9.18 0.71 -33.59
CA GLN A 190 9.02 2.04 -34.23
C GLN A 190 7.65 2.54 -34.74
N THR A 191 6.48 2.03 -34.33
CA THR A 191 5.23 2.74 -34.71
C THR A 191 4.15 2.77 -33.61
N PHE A 192 4.28 3.66 -32.62
CA PHE A 192 3.39 3.68 -31.45
C PHE A 192 2.14 4.58 -31.56
N CYS A 193 1.89 5.24 -32.70
CA CYS A 193 0.67 6.05 -32.91
C CYS A 193 0.24 6.06 -34.39
N ARG A 194 -0.22 4.92 -34.96
CA ARG A 194 -0.98 4.95 -36.23
C ARG A 194 -2.47 4.76 -35.98
N SER A 195 -3.24 5.74 -36.41
CA SER A 195 -4.68 5.94 -36.30
C SER A 195 -5.56 4.89 -37.01
N ASP A 196 -4.98 3.95 -37.74
CA ASP A 196 -5.73 3.19 -38.76
C ASP A 196 -6.03 1.74 -38.34
N LEU A 197 -5.61 1.33 -37.13
CA LEU A 197 -5.97 0.06 -36.49
C LEU A 197 -7.17 0.17 -35.53
N PHE A 198 -7.73 1.37 -35.38
CA PHE A 198 -8.88 1.63 -34.53
C PHE A 198 -10.20 1.44 -35.31
N LYS A 199 -10.61 0.19 -35.55
CA LYS A 199 -11.95 -0.09 -36.09
C LYS A 199 -13.02 -0.35 -35.02
N ASP A 200 -12.63 -0.49 -33.76
CA ASP A 200 -13.54 -0.44 -32.60
C ASP A 200 -13.49 0.94 -31.91
N CYS A 201 -13.40 1.99 -32.73
CA CYS A 201 -13.27 3.39 -32.32
C CYS A 201 -14.61 4.08 -32.02
N GLU A 202 -15.74 3.37 -32.06
CA GLU A 202 -17.01 3.95 -31.61
C GLU A 202 -16.99 4.25 -30.10
N THR A 203 -16.17 3.53 -29.33
CA THR A 203 -15.85 3.82 -27.92
C THR A 203 -14.98 5.07 -27.74
N ILE A 204 -14.33 5.58 -28.80
CA ILE A 204 -13.51 6.81 -28.75
C ILE A 204 -14.37 8.08 -28.83
N LYS A 205 -15.63 8.00 -29.30
CA LYS A 205 -16.58 9.11 -29.13
C LYS A 205 -16.86 9.41 -27.65
N GLU A 206 -16.76 8.43 -26.76
CA GLU A 206 -16.85 8.66 -25.31
C GLU A 206 -15.56 9.24 -24.71
N LEU A 207 -14.41 9.14 -25.39
CA LEU A 207 -13.12 9.68 -24.90
C LEU A 207 -13.02 11.21 -25.01
N GLY A 208 -13.76 11.84 -25.93
CA GLY A 208 -13.96 13.29 -25.93
C GLY A 208 -14.64 13.80 -24.64
N ASN A 209 -15.38 12.91 -23.96
CA ASN A 209 -16.18 13.21 -22.78
C ASN A 209 -15.42 12.99 -21.46
N GLN A 210 -14.18 12.47 -21.44
CA GLN A 210 -13.46 12.26 -20.16
C GLN A 210 -13.01 13.57 -19.52
N LYS A 211 -12.45 14.48 -20.33
CA LYS A 211 -12.08 15.83 -19.88
C LYS A 211 -13.33 16.62 -19.46
N GLU A 212 -14.44 16.43 -20.18
CA GLU A 212 -15.74 17.01 -19.83
C GLU A 212 -16.30 16.42 -18.53
N THR A 213 -16.24 15.09 -18.35
CA THR A 213 -16.70 14.39 -17.13
C THR A 213 -15.89 14.83 -15.91
N LEU A 214 -14.58 14.99 -16.08
CA LEU A 214 -13.71 15.46 -15.01
C LEU A 214 -13.92 16.93 -14.68
N GLN A 215 -14.22 17.75 -15.70
CA GLN A 215 -14.64 19.14 -15.51
C GLN A 215 -16.01 19.23 -14.84
N LEU A 216 -16.96 18.36 -15.19
CA LEU A 216 -18.26 18.24 -14.53
C LEU A 216 -18.10 17.85 -13.07
N ALA A 217 -17.23 16.88 -12.76
CA ALA A 217 -16.91 16.53 -11.37
C ALA A 217 -16.32 17.73 -10.63
N LYS A 218 -15.35 18.46 -11.21
CA LYS A 218 -14.82 19.69 -10.61
C LYS A 218 -15.90 20.72 -10.28
N VAL A 219 -16.81 20.99 -11.22
CA VAL A 219 -17.86 22.00 -11.05
C VAL A 219 -18.92 21.55 -10.05
N ASN A 220 -19.41 20.32 -10.17
CA ASN A 220 -20.56 19.83 -9.38
C ASN A 220 -20.17 19.32 -8.00
N CYS A 221 -18.94 18.85 -7.81
CA CYS A 221 -18.45 18.36 -6.51
C CYS A 221 -17.72 19.43 -5.69
N HIS A 222 -17.51 20.63 -6.25
CA HIS A 222 -16.87 21.75 -5.56
C HIS A 222 -15.51 21.42 -4.91
N GLY A 223 -14.73 20.53 -5.54
CA GLY A 223 -13.42 20.08 -5.03
C GLY A 223 -13.47 19.04 -3.91
N ASN A 224 -14.65 18.53 -3.52
CA ASN A 224 -14.80 17.45 -2.55
C ASN A 224 -15.37 16.19 -3.23
N TYR A 225 -14.52 15.19 -3.40
CA TYR A 225 -14.81 13.95 -4.12
C TYR A 225 -14.90 12.72 -3.20
N VAL A 226 -14.83 12.94 -1.89
CA VAL A 226 -14.79 11.88 -0.87
C VAL A 226 -16.01 11.95 0.03
N THR A 227 -16.32 13.12 0.58
CA THR A 227 -17.51 13.34 1.42
C THR A 227 -18.57 14.06 0.59
N ILE A 228 -19.30 13.30 -0.20
CA ILE A 228 -20.27 13.82 -1.17
C ILE A 228 -21.63 13.95 -0.50
N ASP A 229 -22.32 15.05 -0.78
CA ASP A 229 -23.73 15.22 -0.43
C ASP A 229 -24.57 14.16 -1.16
N PRO A 230 -25.30 13.28 -0.46
CA PRO A 230 -26.10 12.23 -1.10
C PRO A 230 -27.19 12.77 -2.01
N ASP A 231 -27.61 14.03 -1.84
CA ASP A 231 -28.62 14.68 -2.68
C ASP A 231 -28.01 15.38 -3.92
N ASN A 232 -26.68 15.38 -4.06
CA ASN A 232 -25.99 15.95 -5.21
C ASN A 232 -25.80 14.91 -6.33
N ASP A 233 -26.90 14.58 -7.00
CA ASP A 233 -26.95 13.62 -8.10
C ASP A 233 -25.94 13.94 -9.22
N LEU A 234 -25.71 15.23 -9.51
CA LEU A 234 -24.79 15.67 -10.56
C LEU A 234 -23.32 15.32 -10.22
N CYS A 235 -22.91 15.47 -8.96
CA CYS A 235 -21.59 15.06 -8.52
C CYS A 235 -21.47 13.53 -8.49
N LEU A 236 -22.50 12.84 -7.97
CA LEU A 236 -22.52 11.37 -7.89
C LEU A 236 -22.41 10.73 -9.28
N ASP A 237 -23.15 11.23 -10.26
CA ASP A 237 -23.09 10.74 -11.65
C ASP A 237 -21.73 10.99 -12.30
N ALA A 238 -21.14 12.16 -12.08
CA ALA A 238 -19.81 12.47 -12.61
C ALA A 238 -18.74 11.55 -12.01
N LEU A 239 -18.77 11.34 -10.69
CA LEU A 239 -17.85 10.46 -10.00
C LEU A 239 -18.06 8.99 -10.35
N LYS A 240 -19.29 8.55 -10.56
CA LYS A 240 -19.60 7.20 -11.05
C LYS A 240 -18.91 6.93 -12.38
N LYS A 241 -19.03 7.85 -13.34
CA LYS A 241 -18.38 7.74 -14.66
C LYS A 241 -16.85 7.74 -14.55
N ILE A 242 -16.29 8.58 -13.68
CA ILE A 242 -14.84 8.58 -13.42
C ILE A 242 -14.41 7.22 -12.85
N ASN A 243 -15.10 6.70 -11.84
CA ASN A 243 -14.76 5.43 -11.22
C ASN A 243 -14.84 4.26 -12.20
N GLN A 244 -15.90 4.19 -13.02
CA GLN A 244 -16.00 3.24 -14.13
C GLN A 244 -14.79 3.32 -15.08
N CYS A 245 -14.25 4.51 -15.30
CA CYS A 245 -13.05 4.66 -16.12
C CYS A 245 -11.79 4.07 -15.47
N LEU A 246 -11.72 4.07 -14.14
CA LEU A 246 -10.58 3.62 -13.34
C LEU A 246 -10.63 2.13 -12.96
N ASP A 247 -11.73 1.43 -13.21
CA ASP A 247 -11.94 0.04 -12.74
C ASP A 247 -10.96 -0.97 -13.34
N ARG A 248 -10.39 -0.66 -14.51
CA ARG A 248 -9.40 -1.50 -15.21
C ARG A 248 -8.00 -0.90 -15.22
N ILE A 249 -7.63 -0.23 -14.13
CA ILE A 249 -6.30 0.34 -13.92
C ILE A 249 -5.72 -0.24 -12.62
N ALA A 250 -4.47 -0.68 -12.66
CA ALA A 250 -3.72 -1.06 -11.48
C ALA A 250 -3.43 0.20 -10.63
N LYS A 251 -4.33 0.55 -9.70
CA LYS A 251 -4.29 1.84 -9.00
C LYS A 251 -3.02 2.10 -8.18
N ALA A 252 -2.35 1.05 -7.71
CA ALA A 252 -1.08 1.14 -6.99
C ALA A 252 0.13 1.40 -7.90
N GLN A 253 -0.01 1.16 -9.21
CA GLN A 253 1.03 1.33 -10.21
C GLN A 253 0.37 1.38 -11.59
N ILE A 254 -0.03 2.56 -12.04
CA ILE A 254 -0.89 2.70 -13.23
C ILE A 254 -0.24 2.21 -14.53
N SER A 255 1.09 2.13 -14.58
CA SER A 255 1.83 1.59 -15.72
C SER A 255 1.83 0.05 -15.77
N GLU A 256 1.45 -0.63 -14.69
CA GLU A 256 1.38 -2.10 -14.65
C GLU A 256 0.09 -2.63 -15.27
N PRO A 257 0.13 -3.81 -15.92
CA PRO A 257 -1.04 -4.43 -16.51
C PRO A 257 -2.16 -4.56 -15.50
N TRP A 258 -3.38 -4.22 -15.93
CA TRP A 258 -4.54 -4.59 -15.14
C TRP A 258 -4.71 -6.10 -15.17
N CYS A 259 -4.53 -6.71 -14.02
CA CYS A 259 -4.61 -8.15 -13.84
C CYS A 259 -5.99 -8.52 -13.26
N PRO A 260 -6.91 -9.08 -14.05
CA PRO A 260 -8.17 -9.59 -13.53
C PRO A 260 -7.91 -10.78 -12.60
N GLU A 261 -7.94 -10.56 -11.30
CA GLU A 261 -7.90 -11.64 -10.31
C GLU A 261 -9.20 -11.72 -9.51
N SER A 262 -10.23 -12.49 -9.93
CA SER A 262 -11.37 -12.77 -9.04
C SER A 262 -12.34 -13.94 -9.35
N LEU A 263 -12.08 -14.91 -10.24
CA LEU A 263 -12.95 -16.11 -10.37
C LEU A 263 -12.44 -17.40 -9.70
N ALA A 264 -11.35 -17.35 -8.93
CA ALA A 264 -10.86 -18.56 -8.25
C ALA A 264 -10.19 -18.31 -6.89
N THR A 265 -10.81 -17.51 -6.02
CA THR A 265 -10.82 -17.77 -4.56
C THR A 265 -11.87 -16.87 -3.89
N LYS A 266 -13.11 -17.36 -3.87
CA LYS A 266 -13.99 -17.03 -2.75
C LYS A 266 -13.22 -17.37 -1.47
N LYS A 267 -12.82 -16.35 -0.70
CA LYS A 267 -12.63 -16.31 0.77
C LYS A 267 -11.28 -15.91 1.40
N GLN A 268 -10.17 -15.59 0.72
CA GLN A 268 -8.95 -15.30 1.52
C GLN A 268 -7.98 -14.18 1.12
N ASP A 269 -8.04 -13.58 -0.07
CA ASP A 269 -7.22 -12.39 -0.37
C ASP A 269 -8.09 -11.38 -1.11
N VAL A 270 -8.50 -10.35 -0.39
CA VAL A 270 -9.67 -9.51 -0.71
C VAL A 270 -9.24 -8.04 -0.80
N TRP A 271 -8.09 -7.77 -1.40
CA TRP A 271 -7.76 -6.41 -1.87
C TRP A 271 -8.47 -6.10 -3.19
N SER A 272 -8.62 -7.11 -4.07
CA SER A 272 -9.39 -7.00 -5.32
C SER A 272 -10.88 -6.68 -5.11
N SER A 273 -11.45 -7.00 -3.94
CA SER A 273 -12.87 -6.77 -3.68
C SER A 273 -13.24 -5.31 -3.38
N TYR A 274 -12.26 -4.42 -3.14
CA TYR A 274 -12.53 -2.98 -3.11
C TYR A 274 -12.72 -2.39 -4.51
N MET A 275 -12.34 -3.12 -5.57
CA MET A 275 -12.75 -2.80 -6.94
C MET A 275 -14.14 -3.34 -7.27
N SER A 276 -14.71 -4.23 -6.45
CA SER A 276 -15.93 -4.98 -6.78
C SER A 276 -17.14 -4.64 -5.90
N SER A 277 -17.11 -3.57 -5.10
CA SER A 277 -18.26 -3.16 -4.28
C SER A 277 -19.25 -2.27 -5.04
N PHE A 278 -19.07 -2.08 -6.34
CA PHE A 278 -20.13 -1.70 -7.26
C PHE A 278 -20.35 -2.86 -8.22
N GLU A 279 -21.58 -3.37 -8.23
CA GLU A 279 -22.15 -4.36 -9.16
C GLU A 279 -22.02 -5.86 -8.82
N GLU A 280 -23.14 -6.39 -8.30
CA GLU A 280 -23.59 -7.76 -8.54
C GLU A 280 -23.93 -7.96 -10.02
N ASN A 281 -23.39 -8.98 -10.69
CA ASN A 281 -24.09 -10.23 -11.00
C ASN A 281 -23.34 -11.10 -12.01
N SER A 282 -23.47 -12.42 -11.78
CA SER A 282 -23.36 -13.56 -12.69
C SER A 282 -22.30 -13.55 -13.80
N ILE A 283 -21.41 -14.55 -13.77
CA ILE A 283 -21.28 -15.55 -14.85
C ILE A 283 -20.54 -16.76 -14.29
N ASN A 284 -21.18 -17.92 -14.38
CA ASN A 284 -20.58 -19.22 -14.18
C ASN A 284 -20.41 -19.87 -15.57
N THR A 285 -19.47 -20.81 -15.64
CA THR A 285 -19.29 -21.83 -16.69
C THR A 285 -18.68 -21.38 -18.03
N LEU A 286 -17.35 -21.50 -18.12
CA LEU A 286 -16.61 -22.19 -19.20
C LEU A 286 -15.11 -22.28 -18.84
N GLN A 287 -14.82 -23.02 -17.77
CA GLN A 287 -13.48 -23.56 -17.52
C GLN A 287 -13.31 -24.82 -18.39
N SER A 288 -12.57 -24.75 -19.51
CA SER A 288 -11.89 -25.95 -20.08
C SER A 288 -10.94 -25.74 -21.27
N VAL A 289 -10.71 -24.55 -21.85
CA VAL A 289 -9.97 -24.48 -23.15
C VAL A 289 -8.68 -23.65 -23.17
N VAL A 290 -8.28 -22.96 -22.10
CA VAL A 290 -7.02 -22.17 -22.13
C VAL A 290 -5.82 -23.00 -21.67
N ALA A 291 -5.50 -24.03 -22.45
CA ALA A 291 -4.18 -24.67 -22.43
C ALA A 291 -3.17 -23.74 -23.14
N HIS A 292 -2.01 -23.53 -22.51
CA HIS A 292 -0.76 -23.02 -23.12
C HIS A 292 -0.75 -21.59 -23.68
N ARG A 293 -1.21 -20.59 -22.91
CA ARG A 293 -0.71 -19.20 -23.09
C ARG A 293 0.38 -18.93 -22.05
N LYS A 294 1.50 -18.31 -22.45
CA LYS A 294 2.45 -17.72 -21.50
C LYS A 294 1.65 -16.70 -20.69
N LYS A 295 1.38 -17.02 -19.42
CA LYS A 295 0.75 -16.08 -18.50
C LYS A 295 1.71 -14.89 -18.37
N GLU A 296 1.26 -13.71 -18.76
CA GLU A 296 2.02 -12.49 -18.50
C GLU A 296 2.05 -12.23 -16.99
N TRP A 297 3.18 -11.70 -16.53
CA TRP A 297 3.41 -11.52 -15.11
C TRP A 297 2.51 -10.41 -14.55
N CYS A 298 1.92 -10.70 -13.39
CA CYS A 298 1.13 -9.76 -12.59
C CYS A 298 1.79 -9.57 -11.22
N ARG A 299 1.72 -8.36 -10.65
CA ARG A 299 2.24 -8.09 -9.30
C ARG A 299 1.62 -9.02 -8.26
N GLU A 300 0.34 -9.33 -8.40
CA GLU A 300 -0.43 -10.22 -7.54
C GLU A 300 0.09 -11.67 -7.56
N ASP A 301 0.74 -12.09 -8.64
CA ASP A 301 1.35 -13.42 -8.67
C ASP A 301 2.49 -13.53 -7.65
N ASN A 302 3.27 -12.46 -7.46
CA ASN A 302 4.29 -12.44 -6.41
C ASN A 302 3.64 -12.48 -5.01
N VAL A 303 2.49 -11.81 -4.83
CA VAL A 303 1.73 -11.86 -3.57
C VAL A 303 1.22 -13.28 -3.28
N ARG A 304 0.74 -14.00 -4.29
CA ARG A 304 0.33 -15.41 -4.15
C ARG A 304 1.50 -16.32 -3.82
N LEU A 305 2.63 -16.15 -4.51
CA LEU A 305 3.86 -16.89 -4.22
C LEU A 305 4.35 -16.61 -2.79
N LEU A 306 4.24 -15.37 -2.32
CA LEU A 306 4.54 -14.99 -0.95
C LEU A 306 3.61 -15.70 0.04
N HIS A 307 2.31 -15.67 -0.22
CA HIS A 307 1.31 -16.35 0.62
C HIS A 307 1.59 -17.85 0.71
N THR A 308 1.89 -18.51 -0.40
CA THR A 308 2.28 -19.92 -0.41
C THR A 308 3.56 -20.16 0.39
N TRP A 309 4.57 -19.32 0.22
CA TRP A 309 5.85 -19.44 0.92
C TRP A 309 5.72 -19.25 2.43
N ALA A 310 5.01 -18.21 2.88
CA ALA A 310 4.82 -17.89 4.29
C ALA A 310 3.90 -18.91 5.02
N ASN A 311 3.08 -19.65 4.29
CA ASN A 311 2.25 -20.71 4.87
C ASN A 311 2.88 -22.11 4.78
N ASP A 312 4.08 -22.24 4.22
CA ASP A 312 4.83 -23.49 4.28
C ASP A 312 5.30 -23.77 5.72
N LYS A 313 5.06 -24.99 6.22
CA LYS A 313 5.37 -25.36 7.61
C LYS A 313 6.87 -25.35 7.91
N PHE A 314 7.72 -25.68 6.93
CA PHE A 314 9.17 -25.62 7.11
C PHE A 314 9.65 -24.18 7.16
N VAL A 315 9.04 -23.29 6.36
CA VAL A 315 9.30 -21.85 6.43
C VAL A 315 8.87 -21.29 7.78
N GLN A 316 7.65 -21.56 8.23
CA GLN A 316 7.16 -21.11 9.55
C GLN A 316 8.08 -21.58 10.69
N LYS A 317 8.50 -22.85 10.64
CA LYS A 317 9.46 -23.39 11.61
C LYS A 317 10.82 -22.66 11.54
N ALA A 318 11.34 -22.41 10.34
CA ALA A 318 12.61 -21.69 10.16
C ALA A 318 12.55 -20.24 10.65
N LEU A 319 11.39 -19.59 10.52
CA LEU A 319 11.11 -18.24 11.02
C LEU A 319 10.78 -18.21 12.53
N ASN A 320 10.77 -19.37 13.21
CA ASN A 320 10.34 -19.51 14.61
C ASN A 320 8.92 -18.98 14.87
N VAL A 321 8.01 -19.15 13.91
CA VAL A 321 6.59 -18.87 14.10
C VAL A 321 6.04 -19.84 15.14
N ARG A 322 5.35 -19.31 16.16
CA ARG A 322 4.83 -20.11 17.27
C ARG A 322 3.73 -21.06 16.79
N GLU A 323 3.80 -22.31 17.22
CA GLU A 323 2.73 -23.29 17.02
C GLU A 323 1.51 -22.91 17.89
N GLY A 324 0.33 -22.75 17.27
CA GLY A 324 -0.91 -22.31 17.93
C GLY A 324 -2.12 -22.52 17.01
N PRO A 325 -3.32 -21.98 17.31
CA PRO A 325 -4.42 -21.98 16.35
C PRO A 325 -3.98 -21.17 15.12
N ILE A 326 -3.52 -21.88 14.08
CA ILE A 326 -2.83 -21.29 12.93
C ILE A 326 -3.85 -20.54 12.09
N ILE A 327 -3.97 -19.22 12.32
CA ILE A 327 -4.51 -18.33 11.29
C ILE A 327 -3.45 -18.33 10.18
N PRO A 328 -3.81 -18.70 8.93
CA PRO A 328 -2.87 -18.62 7.82
C PRO A 328 -2.30 -17.21 7.72
N TRP A 329 -1.00 -17.09 7.47
CA TRP A 329 -0.39 -15.81 7.17
C TRP A 329 -1.06 -15.24 5.92
N THR A 330 -1.44 -13.96 5.99
CA THR A 330 -1.94 -13.20 4.85
C THR A 330 -1.15 -11.92 4.72
N ARG A 331 -1.01 -11.39 3.50
CA ARG A 331 -0.23 -10.16 3.27
C ARG A 331 -0.83 -8.99 4.05
N CYS A 332 -2.15 -8.84 4.00
CA CYS A 332 -2.86 -7.78 4.72
C CYS A 332 -4.13 -8.34 5.35
N ASN A 333 -4.29 -8.13 6.65
CA ASN A 333 -5.52 -8.50 7.34
C ASN A 333 -6.59 -7.42 7.11
N ILE A 334 -7.52 -7.74 6.21
CA ILE A 334 -8.58 -6.81 5.79
C ILE A 334 -9.53 -6.40 6.91
N SER A 335 -9.64 -7.17 7.99
CA SER A 335 -10.51 -6.80 9.12
C SER A 335 -9.93 -5.63 9.91
N LEU A 336 -8.60 -5.41 9.81
CA LEU A 336 -7.92 -4.26 10.38
C LEU A 336 -7.96 -3.05 9.44
N SER A 337 -8.01 -3.26 8.12
CA SER A 337 -8.03 -2.14 7.17
C SER A 337 -9.42 -1.51 7.01
N ARG A 338 -10.48 -2.24 7.37
CA ARG A 338 -11.88 -1.87 7.17
C ARG A 338 -12.47 -1.25 8.44
N ASN A 339 -13.04 -0.06 8.30
CA ASN A 339 -14.01 0.50 9.26
C ASN A 339 -15.36 -0.24 9.16
N ILE A 340 -15.34 -1.55 8.92
CA ILE A 340 -16.54 -2.37 8.77
C ILE A 340 -16.67 -3.23 10.03
N PRO A 341 -17.82 -3.19 10.71
CA PRO A 341 -18.08 -4.07 11.84
C PRO A 341 -17.86 -5.54 11.45
N GLY A 342 -17.10 -6.28 12.28
CA GLY A 342 -17.00 -7.72 12.16
C GLY A 342 -18.36 -8.41 12.41
N PRO A 343 -18.43 -9.75 12.33
CA PRO A 343 -19.68 -10.51 12.51
C PRO A 343 -20.44 -10.21 13.81
N ASN A 344 -19.73 -9.71 14.84
CA ASN A 344 -20.28 -9.36 16.14
C ASN A 344 -20.57 -7.85 16.29
N GLY A 345 -20.51 -7.07 15.21
CA GLY A 345 -20.71 -5.61 15.23
C GLY A 345 -19.49 -4.80 15.71
N ILE A 346 -18.36 -5.45 16.01
CA ILE A 346 -17.16 -4.81 16.55
C ILE A 346 -16.19 -4.48 15.42
N ILE A 347 -15.72 -3.23 15.36
CA ILE A 347 -14.65 -2.80 14.46
C ILE A 347 -13.30 -3.18 15.08
N PRO A 348 -12.49 -4.04 14.45
CA PRO A 348 -11.22 -4.49 15.03
C PRO A 348 -10.15 -3.40 15.11
N TYR A 349 -10.20 -2.41 14.22
CA TYR A 349 -9.25 -1.32 14.14
C TYR A 349 -9.96 0.01 13.90
N ILE A 350 -9.79 0.96 14.83
CA ILE A 350 -10.38 2.29 14.71
C ILE A 350 -9.32 3.26 14.20
N LYS A 351 -9.63 3.99 13.12
CA LYS A 351 -8.79 5.08 12.61
C LYS A 351 -9.09 6.36 13.39
N ASP A 352 -8.44 6.55 14.54
CA ASP A 352 -8.67 7.67 15.45
C ASP A 352 -7.83 8.92 15.13
N VAL A 353 -6.92 8.83 14.15
CA VAL A 353 -6.12 9.97 13.68
C VAL A 353 -6.42 10.24 12.21
N ALA A 354 -7.09 11.36 11.94
CA ALA A 354 -7.47 11.76 10.58
C ALA A 354 -6.29 12.29 9.75
N SER A 355 -5.34 12.96 10.41
CA SER A 355 -4.22 13.67 9.77
C SER A 355 -2.98 13.73 10.67
N THR A 356 -1.79 13.58 10.09
CA THR A 356 -0.49 13.67 10.77
C THR A 356 0.34 14.90 10.40
N VAL A 357 -0.21 15.83 9.60
CA VAL A 357 0.46 17.07 9.19
C VAL A 357 0.95 17.88 10.41
N SER A 358 0.16 17.96 11.48
CA SER A 358 0.52 18.66 12.71
C SER A 358 1.70 18.00 13.46
N TYR A 359 1.85 16.68 13.35
CA TYR A 359 3.02 15.96 13.89
C TYR A 359 4.27 16.30 13.10
N HIS A 360 4.19 16.32 11.76
CA HIS A 360 5.29 16.76 10.90
C HIS A 360 5.74 18.18 11.25
N GLN A 361 4.81 19.11 11.43
CA GLN A 361 5.08 20.48 11.88
C GLN A 361 5.79 20.50 13.23
N LYS A 362 5.30 19.74 14.23
CA LYS A 362 5.93 19.60 15.55
C LYS A 362 7.37 19.10 15.45
N PHE A 363 7.64 18.19 14.52
CA PHE A 363 8.97 17.60 14.33
C PHE A 363 9.97 18.53 13.64
N THR A 364 9.53 19.60 12.96
CA THR A 364 10.44 20.59 12.37
C THR A 364 11.29 21.32 13.42
N HIS A 365 10.77 21.42 14.65
CA HIS A 365 11.48 21.97 15.81
C HIS A 365 12.40 20.94 16.50
N LYS A 366 12.38 19.68 16.05
CA LYS A 366 13.27 18.61 16.51
C LYS A 366 14.42 18.45 15.51
N ARG A 367 15.59 17.98 15.97
CA ARG A 367 16.76 17.69 15.11
C ARG A 367 16.60 16.34 14.39
N LEU A 368 15.48 16.13 13.70
CA LEU A 368 15.17 14.91 12.95
C LEU A 368 15.34 15.15 11.45
N ARG A 369 15.96 14.19 10.76
CA ARG A 369 15.97 14.13 9.29
C ARG A 369 14.67 13.51 8.80
N VAL A 370 14.09 14.08 7.76
CA VAL A 370 12.82 13.62 7.19
C VAL A 370 13.00 13.37 5.70
N LEU A 371 12.57 12.21 5.23
CA LEU A 371 12.51 11.88 3.81
C LEU A 371 11.08 11.45 3.47
N ILE A 372 10.38 12.23 2.65
CA ILE A 372 9.07 11.84 2.12
C ILE A 372 9.21 11.73 0.61
N PHE A 373 8.85 10.57 0.06
CA PHE A 373 8.97 10.26 -1.36
C PHE A 373 7.73 9.50 -1.83
N SER A 374 7.34 9.73 -3.08
CA SER A 374 6.17 9.08 -3.67
C SER A 374 6.47 8.71 -5.12
N GLY A 375 6.12 7.48 -5.50
CA GLY A 375 6.07 7.09 -6.91
C GLY A 375 5.04 7.92 -7.66
N ASP A 376 5.44 8.51 -8.77
CA ASP A 376 4.58 9.37 -9.61
C ASP A 376 3.45 8.64 -10.33
N HIS A 377 3.52 7.31 -10.37
CA HIS A 377 2.52 6.41 -10.97
C HIS A 377 1.61 5.69 -9.97
N ASP A 378 1.68 6.02 -8.67
CA ASP A 378 0.73 5.54 -7.68
C ASP A 378 -0.49 6.47 -7.63
N MET A 379 -1.69 5.92 -7.78
CA MET A 379 -2.96 6.64 -7.70
C MET A 379 -3.65 6.42 -6.33
N LEU A 380 -3.18 5.49 -5.50
CA LEU A 380 -3.72 5.27 -4.16
C LEU A 380 -3.21 6.33 -3.17
N ALA A 381 -1.92 6.66 -3.24
CA ALA A 381 -1.30 7.77 -2.52
C ALA A 381 -0.56 8.67 -3.54
N PRO A 382 -1.30 9.54 -4.25
CA PRO A 382 -0.77 10.26 -5.39
C PRO A 382 0.31 11.25 -4.97
N HIS A 383 1.40 11.31 -5.73
CA HIS A 383 2.56 12.15 -5.41
C HIS A 383 2.25 13.65 -5.25
N ILE A 384 1.12 14.13 -5.79
CA ILE A 384 0.65 15.51 -5.63
C ILE A 384 0.18 15.81 -4.20
N SER A 385 -0.35 14.81 -3.48
CA SER A 385 -0.81 15.00 -2.10
C SER A 385 0.39 15.23 -1.17
N THR A 386 1.46 14.48 -1.39
CA THR A 386 2.76 14.64 -0.72
C THR A 386 3.39 16.02 -0.93
N LYS A 387 3.11 16.71 -2.05
CA LYS A 387 3.63 18.06 -2.31
C LYS A 387 2.88 19.14 -1.51
N MET A 388 1.60 18.92 -1.19
CA MET A 388 0.78 19.87 -0.43
C MET A 388 1.11 19.91 1.07
N ASP A 389 1.72 18.85 1.61
CA ASP A 389 2.27 18.83 2.98
C ASP A 389 3.44 19.82 3.18
N ARG A 390 3.88 20.49 2.11
CA ARG A 390 4.70 21.69 2.23
C ARG A 390 3.80 22.82 2.72
N VAL A 391 3.86 23.04 4.04
CA VAL A 391 3.43 24.25 4.77
C VAL A 391 3.30 25.45 3.81
N PRO A 392 2.15 26.15 3.76
CA PRO A 392 2.07 27.39 3.00
C PRO A 392 3.22 28.29 3.47
N GLN A 393 4.14 28.59 2.56
CA GLN A 393 5.18 29.58 2.84
C GLN A 393 4.44 30.81 3.36
N SER A 394 4.78 31.23 4.58
CA SER A 394 4.33 32.53 5.09
C SER A 394 4.67 33.56 4.02
N THR A 395 3.64 34.15 3.45
CA THR A 395 3.79 35.37 2.67
C THR A 395 4.13 36.45 3.69
N ASP A 396 5.41 36.61 3.97
CA ASP A 396 5.97 37.85 4.52
C ASP A 396 5.88 38.97 3.47
#